data_AF-A0A2D7SHF9-F1
#
_entry.id   AF-A0A2D7SHF9-F1
#
_cell.length_a   1.000
_cell.length_b   1.000
_cell.length_c   1.000
_cell.angle_alpha   90.00
_cell.angle_beta   90.00
_cell.angle_gamma   90.00
#
_symmetry.space_group_name_H-M   'P 1'
#
loop_
_entity.id
_entity.type
_entity.pdbx_description
1 polymer ?
#
loop_
_entity_poly.entity_id
_entity_poly.type
_entity_poly.pdbx_seq_one_letter_code
_entity_poly.pdbx_strand_id
1 'polypeptide(L)'
;MLRNVSLFLTPTGLSCPDRVIPVSIGKGGITNRPKERDPTTPRGEHEIIGMLYRPDRMQKPRDWAMPILFNSYWSNDVKDPDYNLMVPFSNKYSRKKLRISAPLYDLIILTDWNWPAAVKGRGSAFFIHQWRHMKTPTDGSIAMSRRDLRWLASKITYGTKIVV
;
A
#
# COMPACT_ATOMS: atom_id res chain seq x y z
N MET A 1 13.71 16.63 -12.15
CA MET A 1 12.49 15.82 -12.39
C MET A 1 12.83 14.37 -12.07
N LEU A 2 12.14 13.73 -11.13
CA LEU A 2 12.36 12.29 -10.88
C LEU A 2 11.88 11.54 -12.12
N ARG A 3 12.74 10.71 -12.73
CA ARG A 3 12.33 9.83 -13.83
C ARG A 3 11.42 8.74 -13.27
N ASN A 4 10.47 8.25 -14.06
CA ASN A 4 9.73 7.04 -13.70
C ASN A 4 10.72 5.88 -13.60
N VAL A 5 10.87 5.37 -12.39
CA VAL A 5 11.73 4.23 -12.07
C VAL A 5 10.86 2.99 -12.02
N SER A 6 11.35 1.88 -12.57
CA SER A 6 10.76 0.57 -12.31
C SER A 6 11.48 -0.08 -11.13
N LEU A 7 10.70 -0.46 -10.13
CA LEU A 7 11.14 -1.22 -8.97
C LEU A 7 10.74 -2.68 -9.19
N PHE A 8 11.59 -3.61 -8.79
CA PHE A 8 11.35 -5.03 -9.02
C PHE A 8 11.32 -5.78 -7.70
N LEU A 9 10.21 -6.44 -7.40
CA LEU A 9 10.15 -7.36 -6.28
C LEU A 9 10.88 -8.66 -6.65
N THR A 10 11.88 -9.02 -5.86
CA THR A 10 12.70 -10.22 -6.04
C THR A 10 12.66 -11.08 -4.77
N PRO A 11 13.18 -12.32 -4.81
CA PRO A 11 13.28 -13.15 -3.61
C PRO A 11 14.10 -12.53 -2.47
N THR A 12 14.99 -11.57 -2.77
CA THR A 12 15.84 -10.92 -1.76
C THR A 12 15.27 -9.60 -1.26
N GLY A 13 14.29 -9.01 -1.94
CA GLY A 13 13.66 -7.76 -1.55
C GLY A 13 13.11 -6.95 -2.72
N LEU A 14 12.75 -5.69 -2.47
CA LEU A 14 12.41 -4.73 -3.50
C LEU A 14 13.70 -4.11 -4.05
N SER A 15 14.08 -4.50 -5.27
CA SER A 15 15.19 -3.94 -6.01
C SER A 15 14.85 -2.53 -6.51
N CYS A 16 15.60 -1.55 -6.01
CA CYS A 16 15.56 -0.15 -6.40
C CYS A 16 16.90 0.21 -7.08
N PRO A 17 17.01 1.33 -7.82
CA PRO A 17 18.25 1.69 -8.53
C PRO A 17 19.50 1.71 -7.64
N ASP A 18 19.36 2.19 -6.41
CA ASP A 18 20.50 2.41 -5.50
C ASP A 18 20.66 1.34 -4.41
N ARG A 19 19.70 0.40 -4.27
CA ARG A 19 19.69 -0.60 -3.18
C ARG A 19 18.61 -1.66 -3.36
N VAL A 20 18.80 -2.79 -2.67
CA VAL A 20 17.73 -3.76 -2.40
C VAL A 20 17.16 -3.50 -1.00
N ILE A 21 15.84 -3.29 -0.91
CA ILE A 21 15.13 -3.12 0.36
C ILE A 21 14.56 -4.46 0.79
N PRO A 22 14.87 -4.98 1.99
CA PRO A 22 14.19 -6.16 2.52
C PRO A 22 12.69 -5.88 2.71
N VAL A 23 11.85 -6.77 2.21
CA VAL A 23 10.39 -6.65 2.32
C VAL A 23 9.74 -7.93 2.82
N SER A 24 8.54 -7.78 3.37
CA SER A 24 7.55 -8.82 3.57
C SER A 24 6.48 -8.73 2.50
N ILE A 25 5.89 -9.86 2.16
CA ILE A 25 4.74 -9.98 1.25
C ILE A 25 3.62 -10.75 1.93
N GLY A 26 2.53 -10.97 1.19
CA GLY A 26 1.41 -11.79 1.64
C GLY A 26 1.83 -13.17 2.14
N LYS A 27 1.25 -13.63 3.24
CA LYS A 27 1.50 -14.96 3.81
C LYS A 27 1.30 -16.10 2.80
N GLY A 28 0.37 -15.95 1.87
CA GLY A 28 0.08 -16.89 0.78
C GLY A 28 1.00 -16.76 -0.43
N GLY A 29 2.02 -15.89 -0.38
CA GLY A 29 2.93 -15.66 -1.51
C GLY A 29 2.33 -14.73 -2.57
N ILE A 30 2.77 -14.90 -3.81
CA ILE A 30 2.40 -14.06 -4.96
C ILE A 30 1.41 -14.81 -5.86
N THR A 31 0.35 -14.14 -6.33
CA THR A 31 -0.69 -14.76 -7.17
C THR A 31 -1.17 -13.86 -8.31
N ASN A 32 -1.64 -14.48 -9.40
CA ASN A 32 -2.35 -13.79 -10.48
C ASN A 32 -3.85 -13.58 -10.17
N ARG A 33 -4.38 -14.20 -9.11
CA ARG A 33 -5.81 -14.23 -8.80
C ARG A 33 -6.08 -13.89 -7.33
N PRO A 34 -5.61 -12.73 -6.84
CA PRO A 34 -5.86 -12.35 -5.46
C PRO A 34 -7.36 -12.09 -5.27
N LYS A 35 -7.83 -12.33 -4.06
CA LYS A 35 -9.23 -12.17 -3.67
C LYS A 35 -9.31 -11.41 -2.36
N GLU A 36 -10.45 -10.81 -2.09
CA GLU A 36 -10.69 -10.14 -0.81
C GLU A 36 -10.44 -11.11 0.34
N ARG A 37 -9.61 -10.70 1.31
CA ARG A 37 -9.16 -11.50 2.48
C ARG A 37 -8.27 -12.71 2.16
N ASP A 38 -7.85 -12.91 0.92
CA ASP A 38 -6.79 -13.86 0.61
C ASP A 38 -5.42 -13.20 0.87
N PRO A 39 -4.56 -13.74 1.75
CA PRO A 39 -3.32 -13.08 2.15
C PRO A 39 -2.21 -13.21 1.10
N THR A 40 -2.51 -12.94 -0.17
CA THR A 40 -1.60 -13.09 -1.31
C THR A 40 -1.28 -11.75 -1.93
N THR A 41 -0.03 -11.55 -2.36
CA THR A 41 0.40 -10.32 -3.06
C THR A 41 0.06 -10.43 -4.56
N PRO A 42 -0.55 -9.41 -5.18
CA PRO A 42 -0.90 -9.41 -6.60
C PRO A 42 0.35 -9.40 -7.47
N ARG A 43 0.54 -10.44 -8.28
CA ARG A 43 1.50 -10.44 -9.39
C ARG A 43 1.10 -9.39 -10.42
N GLY A 44 2.09 -8.75 -11.04
CA GLY A 44 1.87 -7.82 -12.13
C GLY A 44 2.73 -6.57 -12.03
N GLU A 45 2.55 -5.69 -13.00
CA GLU A 45 3.11 -4.35 -12.99
C GLU A 45 2.06 -3.40 -12.42
N HIS A 46 2.38 -2.74 -11.31
CA HIS A 46 1.50 -1.80 -10.64
C HIS A 46 2.14 -0.42 -10.59
N GLU A 47 1.34 0.62 -10.78
CA GLU A 47 1.79 2.00 -10.69
C GLU A 47 1.52 2.61 -9.32
N ILE A 48 2.42 3.46 -8.85
CA ILE A 48 2.16 4.31 -7.69
C ILE A 48 1.16 5.40 -8.07
N ILE A 49 -0.02 5.37 -7.44
CA ILE A 49 -1.13 6.31 -7.71
C ILE A 49 -1.46 7.21 -6.52
N GLY A 50 -0.73 7.11 -5.42
CA GLY A 50 -0.99 7.96 -4.27
C GLY A 50 -0.15 7.62 -3.05
N MET A 51 -0.19 8.52 -2.08
CA MET A 51 0.53 8.40 -0.83
C MET A 51 -0.30 9.05 0.27
N LEU A 52 -0.45 8.33 1.38
CA LEU A 52 -1.16 8.79 2.55
C LEU A 52 -0.20 8.86 3.74
N TYR A 53 -0.31 9.87 4.60
CA TYR A 53 0.57 10.02 5.76
C TYR A 53 -0.16 10.51 7.01
N ARG A 54 0.38 10.20 8.19
CA ARG A 54 -0.12 10.69 9.48
C ARG A 54 0.54 12.02 9.88
N PRO A 55 -0.15 13.17 9.73
CA PRO A 55 0.44 14.48 10.02
C PRO A 55 0.84 14.66 11.50
N ASP A 56 0.20 13.92 12.41
CA ASP A 56 0.53 13.91 13.84
C ASP A 56 1.77 13.07 14.20
N ARG A 57 2.32 12.28 13.27
CA ARG A 57 3.46 11.37 13.52
C ARG A 57 4.67 11.64 12.63
N MET A 58 4.47 12.36 11.53
CA MET A 58 5.52 12.70 10.60
C MET A 58 5.19 13.92 9.77
N GLN A 59 6.25 14.60 9.32
CA GLN A 59 6.15 15.63 8.31
C GLN A 59 5.65 15.05 6.98
N LYS A 60 5.02 15.90 6.19
CA LYS A 60 4.51 15.56 4.86
C LYS A 60 5.69 15.11 3.97
N PRO A 61 5.71 13.85 3.50
CA PRO A 61 6.87 13.29 2.79
C PRO A 61 7.01 13.79 1.34
N ARG A 62 5.88 14.15 0.71
CA ARG A 62 5.77 14.69 -0.64
C ARG A 62 4.64 15.71 -0.69
N ASP A 63 4.76 16.73 -1.52
CA ASP A 63 3.72 17.73 -1.79
C ASP A 63 2.38 17.12 -2.21
N TRP A 64 2.40 16.00 -2.94
CA TRP A 64 1.22 15.26 -3.37
C TRP A 64 0.71 14.22 -2.36
N ALA A 65 1.37 14.03 -1.21
CA ALA A 65 0.86 13.12 -0.19
C ALA A 65 -0.37 13.70 0.53
N MET A 66 -1.40 12.88 0.73
CA MET A 66 -2.65 13.26 1.39
C MET A 66 -2.68 12.84 2.87
N PRO A 67 -3.31 13.62 3.76
CA PRO A 67 -3.32 13.30 5.18
C PRO A 67 -4.31 12.18 5.53
N ILE A 68 -3.90 11.27 6.43
CA ILE A 68 -4.76 10.32 7.12
C ILE A 68 -5.35 11.00 8.35
N LEU A 69 -6.62 11.40 8.22
CA LEU A 69 -7.37 12.11 9.25
C LEU A 69 -8.09 11.11 10.18
N PHE A 70 -8.72 11.63 11.24
CA PHE A 70 -9.43 10.80 12.22
C PHE A 70 -10.55 9.95 11.62
N ASN A 71 -11.20 10.46 10.58
CA ASN A 71 -12.26 9.79 9.87
C ASN A 71 -11.79 9.06 8.59
N SER A 72 -10.49 8.80 8.41
CA SER A 72 -9.98 8.09 7.23
C SER A 72 -10.08 6.58 7.39
N TYR A 73 -10.87 5.96 6.52
CA TYR A 73 -11.04 4.51 6.42
C TYR A 73 -10.78 4.06 4.97
N TRP A 74 -10.57 2.76 4.76
CA TRP A 74 -10.50 2.16 3.44
C TRP A 74 -11.60 1.12 3.27
N SER A 75 -12.35 1.21 2.18
CA SER A 75 -13.42 0.25 1.92
C SER A 75 -12.88 -1.06 1.38
N ASN A 76 -13.28 -2.16 2.03
CA ASN A 76 -12.94 -3.52 1.62
C ASN A 76 -14.20 -4.40 1.51
N ASP A 77 -15.37 -3.76 1.49
CA ASP A 77 -16.67 -4.42 1.42
C ASP A 77 -17.19 -4.42 -0.01
N VAL A 78 -17.43 -5.60 -0.57
CA VAL A 78 -17.97 -5.76 -1.93
C VAL A 78 -19.36 -5.13 -2.10
N LYS A 79 -20.08 -4.88 -1.01
CA LYS A 79 -21.39 -4.20 -1.04
C LYS A 79 -21.27 -2.68 -1.05
N ASP A 80 -20.11 -2.13 -0.70
CA ASP A 80 -19.87 -0.68 -0.71
C ASP A 80 -19.81 -0.18 -2.16
N PRO A 81 -20.55 0.89 -2.51
CA PRO A 81 -20.36 1.58 -3.79
C PRO A 81 -18.93 2.15 -3.92
N ASP A 82 -18.32 2.53 -2.79
CA ASP A 82 -16.98 3.11 -2.74
C ASP A 82 -15.88 2.06 -2.49
N TYR A 83 -16.07 0.83 -3.00
CA TYR A 83 -15.14 -0.28 -2.80
C TYR A 83 -13.72 0.05 -3.29
N ASN A 84 -12.72 -0.31 -2.48
CA ASN A 84 -11.29 -0.06 -2.73
C ASN A 84 -10.91 1.43 -2.83
N LEU A 85 -11.59 2.30 -2.07
CA LEU A 85 -11.28 3.73 -1.95
C LEU A 85 -11.06 4.13 -0.49
N MET A 86 -10.34 5.25 -0.30
CA MET A 86 -10.29 5.93 1.00
C MET A 86 -11.58 6.73 1.19
N VAL A 87 -12.28 6.46 2.29
CA VAL A 87 -13.65 6.93 2.56
C VAL A 87 -13.83 7.28 4.04
N PRO A 88 -14.86 8.06 4.39
CA PRO A 88 -15.24 8.28 5.78
C PRO A 88 -15.74 7.00 6.46
N PHE A 89 -15.84 7.01 7.79
CA PHE A 89 -16.54 5.98 8.54
C PHE A 89 -17.96 5.75 8.01
N SER A 90 -18.41 4.49 8.04
CA SER A 90 -19.79 4.08 7.82
C SER A 90 -20.14 2.93 8.75
N ASN A 91 -21.35 2.92 9.28
CA ASN A 91 -21.91 1.79 10.02
C ASN A 91 -22.62 0.76 9.10
N LYS A 92 -22.75 1.06 7.80
CA LYS A 92 -23.43 0.20 6.81
C LYS A 92 -22.48 -0.78 6.11
N TYR A 93 -21.22 -0.39 5.93
CA TYR A 93 -20.23 -1.12 5.15
C TYR A 93 -19.00 -1.45 5.98
N SER A 94 -18.38 -2.60 5.72
CA SER A 94 -17.08 -2.93 6.31
C SER A 94 -16.00 -2.01 5.73
N ARG A 95 -15.49 -1.10 6.55
CA ARG A 95 -14.40 -0.19 6.20
C ARG A 95 -13.28 -0.31 7.24
N LYS A 96 -12.04 -0.49 6.80
CA LYS A 96 -10.86 -0.61 7.68
C LYS A 96 -10.37 0.77 8.09
N LYS A 97 -10.23 1.01 9.40
CA LYS A 97 -9.68 2.27 9.91
C LYS A 97 -8.21 2.41 9.52
N LEU A 98 -7.82 3.53 8.93
CA LEU A 98 -6.42 3.80 8.57
C LEU A 98 -5.65 4.44 9.72
N ARG A 99 -6.33 5.27 10.51
CA ARG A 99 -5.76 5.92 11.70
C ARG A 99 -5.76 4.98 12.91
N ILE A 100 -4.85 4.02 12.93
CA ILE A 100 -4.66 3.05 14.04
C ILE A 100 -3.53 3.47 15.00
N SER A 101 -3.45 2.83 16.17
CA SER A 101 -2.41 3.08 17.17
C SER A 101 -1.05 2.53 16.74
N ALA A 102 -1.03 1.34 16.14
CA ALA A 102 0.19 0.75 15.59
C ALA A 102 0.72 1.60 14.42
N PRO A 103 2.05 1.65 14.20
CA PRO A 103 2.66 2.53 13.21
C PRO A 103 2.58 2.03 11.77
N LEU A 104 1.86 0.93 11.50
CA LEU A 104 1.82 0.30 10.17
C LEU A 104 1.37 1.29 9.09
N TYR A 105 0.41 2.15 9.43
CA TYR A 105 -0.21 3.13 8.54
C TYR A 105 0.16 4.57 8.88
N ASP A 106 1.35 4.78 9.46
CA ASP A 106 1.93 6.13 9.56
C ASP A 106 2.20 6.72 8.18
N LEU A 107 2.55 5.86 7.23
CA LEU A 107 2.77 6.15 5.82
C LEU A 107 2.26 4.96 5.00
N ILE A 108 1.42 5.23 4.00
CA ILE A 108 0.89 4.27 3.05
C ILE A 108 1.22 4.77 1.65
N ILE A 109 1.80 3.91 0.81
CA ILE A 109 1.93 4.16 -0.63
C ILE A 109 0.87 3.31 -1.33
N LEU A 110 0.10 3.94 -2.21
CA LEU A 110 -1.02 3.32 -2.93
C LEU A 110 -0.54 2.83 -4.30
N THR A 111 -0.91 1.60 -4.65
CA THR A 111 -0.77 1.07 -6.01
C THR A 111 -2.11 1.13 -6.75
N ASP A 112 -2.07 1.06 -8.07
CA ASP A 112 -3.24 0.99 -8.95
C ASP A 112 -3.95 -0.38 -8.96
N TRP A 113 -3.57 -1.30 -8.07
CA TRP A 113 -4.23 -2.60 -8.03
C TRP A 113 -5.75 -2.43 -7.83
N ASN A 114 -6.50 -2.96 -8.79
CA ASN A 114 -7.97 -2.95 -8.78
C ASN A 114 -8.54 -1.53 -8.64
N TRP A 115 -7.93 -0.57 -9.33
CA TRP A 115 -8.29 0.85 -9.39
C TRP A 115 -8.02 1.39 -10.82
N PRO A 116 -8.72 2.41 -11.34
CA PRO A 116 -9.84 3.17 -10.75
C PRO A 116 -11.19 2.47 -10.83
N ALA A 117 -11.37 1.56 -11.80
CA ALA A 117 -12.58 0.79 -11.97
C ALA A 117 -12.50 -0.52 -11.17
N ALA A 118 -12.68 -0.40 -9.85
CA ALA A 118 -12.52 -1.53 -8.93
C ALA A 118 -13.57 -2.63 -9.19
N VAL A 119 -13.10 -3.84 -9.48
CA VAL A 119 -13.95 -5.03 -9.56
C VAL A 119 -14.08 -5.62 -8.14
N LYS A 120 -15.31 -5.64 -7.66
CA LYS A 120 -15.68 -6.12 -6.32
C LYS A 120 -15.17 -7.55 -6.09
N GLY A 121 -14.50 -7.77 -4.96
CA GLY A 121 -14.03 -9.08 -4.53
C GLY A 121 -12.67 -9.53 -5.09
N ARG A 122 -12.06 -8.76 -6.01
CA ARG A 122 -10.69 -9.03 -6.54
C ARG A 122 -9.56 -8.55 -5.59
N GLY A 123 -9.89 -8.35 -4.32
CA GLY A 123 -9.01 -7.78 -3.32
C GLY A 123 -8.97 -6.25 -3.37
N SER A 124 -8.50 -5.67 -2.28
CA SER A 124 -8.47 -4.24 -2.01
C SER A 124 -7.27 -3.93 -1.10
N ALA A 125 -6.92 -2.65 -0.98
CA ALA A 125 -5.92 -2.18 -0.03
C ALA A 125 -4.53 -2.86 -0.16
N PHE A 126 -4.08 -3.13 -1.39
CA PHE A 126 -2.71 -3.58 -1.64
C PHE A 126 -1.77 -2.38 -1.55
N PHE A 127 -1.28 -2.16 -0.34
CA PHE A 127 -0.44 -1.02 -0.03
C PHE A 127 1.03 -1.40 0.02
N ILE A 128 1.87 -0.36 0.05
CA ILE A 128 3.20 -0.45 0.63
C ILE A 128 3.19 0.29 1.95
N HIS A 129 3.56 -0.40 3.02
CA HIS A 129 3.47 0.16 4.37
C HIS A 129 4.58 -0.35 5.29
N GLN A 130 4.58 0.14 6.53
CA GLN A 130 5.57 -0.29 7.50
C GLN A 130 5.20 -1.67 8.06
N TRP A 131 6.14 -2.60 8.17
CA TRP A 131 5.91 -3.86 8.89
C TRP A 131 5.82 -3.64 10.41
N ARG A 132 5.18 -4.57 11.12
CA ARG A 132 5.17 -4.55 12.60
C ARG A 132 6.53 -4.98 13.16
N HIS A 133 7.07 -6.09 12.65
CA HIS A 133 8.42 -6.58 12.91
C HIS A 133 9.06 -7.01 11.60
N MET A 134 10.40 -7.06 11.58
CA MET A 134 11.14 -7.49 10.40
C MET A 134 10.63 -8.83 9.88
N LYS A 135 10.37 -8.90 8.57
CA LYS A 135 9.92 -10.12 7.86
C LYS A 135 8.60 -10.73 8.36
N THR A 136 7.76 -10.01 9.10
CA THR A 136 6.40 -10.48 9.43
C THR A 136 5.55 -10.49 8.16
N PRO A 137 4.92 -11.63 7.78
CA PRO A 137 4.05 -11.70 6.61
C PRO A 137 2.86 -10.74 6.71
N THR A 138 2.33 -10.32 5.56
CA THR A 138 1.16 -9.43 5.47
C THR A 138 -0.09 -10.19 5.01
N ASP A 139 -1.22 -9.48 4.98
CA ASP A 139 -2.45 -9.95 4.32
C ASP A 139 -2.46 -9.67 2.80
N GLY A 140 -1.28 -9.44 2.20
CA GLY A 140 -1.13 -9.25 0.74
C GLY A 140 -0.35 -7.99 0.34
N SER A 141 -0.28 -6.98 1.21
CA SER A 141 0.53 -5.78 1.01
C SER A 141 2.04 -6.07 0.97
N ILE A 142 2.83 -5.14 0.43
CA ILE A 142 4.28 -5.15 0.59
C ILE A 142 4.61 -4.36 1.86
N ALA A 143 5.37 -4.93 2.78
CA ALA A 143 5.76 -4.24 4.00
C ALA A 143 7.28 -4.19 4.18
N MET A 144 7.79 -3.07 4.69
CA MET A 144 9.24 -2.86 4.88
C MET A 144 9.53 -2.08 6.17
N SER A 145 10.81 -1.84 6.45
CA SER A 145 11.20 -1.06 7.63
C SER A 145 10.72 0.40 7.52
N ARG A 146 10.49 1.06 8.66
CA ARG A 146 10.12 2.50 8.70
C ARG A 146 11.14 3.37 7.96
N ARG A 147 12.42 3.06 8.10
CA ARG A 147 13.53 3.79 7.49
C ARG A 147 13.47 3.65 5.96
N ASP A 148 13.32 2.43 5.48
CA ASP A 148 13.31 2.14 4.04
C ASP A 148 12.03 2.66 3.38
N LEU A 149 10.88 2.57 4.06
CA LEU A 149 9.63 3.13 3.56
C LEU A 149 9.71 4.65 3.36
N ARG A 150 10.31 5.36 4.31
CA ARG A 150 10.54 6.82 4.20
C ARG A 150 11.52 7.16 3.09
N TRP A 151 12.60 6.37 2.97
CA TRP A 151 13.53 6.52 1.86
C TRP A 151 12.81 6.32 0.52
N LEU A 152 12.02 5.26 0.38
CA LEU A 152 11.28 4.95 -0.83
C LEU A 152 10.31 6.07 -1.19
N ALA A 153 9.51 6.55 -0.22
CA ALA A 153 8.61 7.67 -0.40
C ALA A 153 9.32 8.94 -0.92
N SER A 154 10.57 9.18 -0.52
CA SER A 154 11.39 10.30 -0.99
C SER A 154 12.02 10.09 -2.38
N LYS A 155 11.87 8.91 -2.99
CA LYS A 155 12.45 8.56 -4.30
C LYS A 155 11.41 8.32 -5.40
N ILE A 156 10.18 7.95 -5.03
CA ILE A 156 9.10 7.68 -5.97
C ILE A 156 8.25 8.93 -6.29
N THR A 157 7.53 8.85 -7.40
CA THR A 157 6.51 9.80 -7.87
C THR A 157 5.32 9.02 -8.47
N TYR A 158 4.23 9.70 -8.82
CA TYR A 158 3.14 9.10 -9.58
C TYR A 158 3.64 8.38 -10.84
N GLY A 159 3.11 7.18 -11.13
CA GLY A 159 3.52 6.38 -12.28
C GLY A 159 4.87 5.67 -12.11
N THR A 160 5.52 5.76 -10.94
CA THR A 160 6.61 4.84 -10.60
C THR A 160 6.05 3.42 -10.62
N LYS A 161 6.74 2.50 -11.30
CA LYS A 161 6.27 1.13 -11.50
C LYS A 161 6.86 0.19 -10.47
N ILE A 162 6.06 -0.78 -10.04
CA ILE A 162 6.48 -1.90 -9.20
C ILE A 162 6.09 -3.17 -9.93
N VAL A 163 7.08 -3.96 -10.30
CA VAL A 163 6.91 -5.26 -10.93
C VAL A 163 6.99 -6.32 -9.84
N VAL A 164 5.88 -7.04 -9.63
CA VAL A 164 5.71 -8.13 -8.65
C VAL A 164 5.63 -9.48 -9.36
#